data_AF-A0A0C9SLV6-F1
#
_entry.id   AF-A0A0C9SLV6-F1
#
_cell.length_a   1.000
_cell.length_b   1.000
_cell.length_c   1.000
_cell.angle_alpha   90.00
_cell.angle_beta   90.00
_cell.angle_gamma   90.00
#
_symmetry.space_group_name_H-M   'P 1'
#
loop_
_entity.id
_entity.type
_entity.pdbx_description
1 polymer ?
#
loop_
_entity_poly.entity_id
_entity_poly.type
_entity_poly.pdbx_seq_one_letter_code
_entity_poly.pdbx_strand_id
1 'polypeptide(L)'
;VDETSKDECTICRRYGRSQKGHRASKKQVFVRGRRTSTEALLTLDGIVAATVVEGSMTQALYLDWLETSVVSCHFIPLSSSIFQVFAASEV
;
A
#
# COMPACT_ATOMS: atom_id res chain seq x y z
N VAL A 1 3.80 0.44 9.87
CA VAL A 1 2.61 0.31 9.00
C VAL A 1 2.48 1.61 8.27
N ASP A 2 2.28 1.55 6.97
CA ASP A 2 2.08 2.73 6.14
C ASP A 2 1.14 2.41 4.98
N GLU A 3 0.47 3.45 4.49
CA GLU A 3 -0.47 3.37 3.37
C GLU A 3 0.18 3.91 2.10
N THR A 4 0.02 3.21 0.99
CA THR A 4 0.32 3.74 -0.34
C THR A 4 -0.90 3.67 -1.24
N SER A 5 -1.16 4.74 -2.01
CA SER A 5 -2.23 4.74 -3.00
C SER A 5 -1.67 4.63 -4.41
N LYS A 6 -2.20 3.67 -5.17
CA LYS A 6 -1.82 3.41 -6.55
C LYS A 6 -3.00 3.70 -7.45
N ASP A 7 -2.77 4.56 -8.43
CA ASP A 7 -3.71 4.81 -9.51
C ASP A 7 -3.19 4.12 -10.79
N GLU A 8 -4.04 3.29 -11.40
CA GLU A 8 -3.74 2.63 -12.67
C GLU A 8 -3.94 3.53 -13.90
N CYS A 9 -4.24 4.81 -13.69
CA CYS A 9 -4.32 5.77 -14.79
C CYS A 9 -3.01 5.82 -15.59
N THR A 10 -3.14 5.83 -16.93
CA THR A 10 -1.98 6.01 -17.82
C THR A 10 -1.33 7.38 -17.54
N ILE A 11 -0.18 7.38 -16.86
CA ILE A 11 0.58 8.60 -16.63
C ILE A 11 1.06 9.13 -17.97
N CYS A 12 0.62 10.34 -18.30
CA CYS A 12 0.95 10.93 -19.57
C CYS A 12 1.00 12.44 -19.46
N ARG A 13 1.80 13.08 -20.33
CA ARG A 13 1.90 14.54 -20.33
C ARG A 13 0.55 15.17 -20.64
N ARG A 14 0.11 16.11 -19.81
CA ARG A 14 -1.16 16.84 -20.00
C ARG A 14 -1.23 17.55 -21.36
N TYR A 15 -0.08 18.02 -21.86
CA TYR A 15 0.02 18.71 -23.15
C TYR A 15 1.02 18.00 -24.08
N GLY A 16 0.64 17.87 -25.35
CA GLY A 16 1.53 17.42 -26.42
C GLY A 16 2.56 18.49 -26.78
N ARG A 17 3.68 18.09 -27.38
CA ARG A 17 4.66 19.02 -27.96
C ARG A 17 4.60 18.92 -29.48
N SER A 18 4.77 20.04 -30.15
CA SER A 18 4.82 20.15 -31.60
C SER A 18 5.65 21.37 -31.99
N GLN A 19 6.13 21.37 -33.23
CA GLN A 19 6.74 22.56 -33.81
C GLN A 19 5.71 23.68 -33.95
N LYS A 20 6.18 24.92 -33.97
CA LYS A 20 5.32 26.10 -34.18
C LYS A 20 4.56 25.95 -35.51
N GLY A 21 3.26 26.26 -35.49
CA GLY A 21 2.37 26.10 -36.65
C GLY A 21 1.83 24.68 -36.87
N HIS A 22 2.23 23.69 -36.09
CA HIS A 22 1.79 22.30 -36.26
C HIS A 22 0.95 21.81 -35.08
N ARG A 23 -0.12 21.08 -35.34
CA ARG A 23 -0.94 20.44 -34.30
C ARG A 23 -0.15 19.32 -33.61
N ALA A 24 -0.07 19.37 -32.28
CA ALA A 24 0.47 18.26 -31.50
C ALA A 24 -0.47 17.05 -31.58
N SER A 25 -0.02 15.98 -32.23
CA SER A 25 -0.70 14.69 -32.23
C SER A 25 -0.16 13.83 -31.08
N LYS A 26 -1.05 13.13 -30.39
CA LYS A 26 -0.69 12.21 -29.31
C LYS A 26 -1.58 10.98 -29.40
N LYS A 27 -0.99 9.84 -29.75
CA LYS A 27 -1.65 8.53 -29.61
C LYS A 27 -1.25 7.97 -28.25
N GLN A 28 -2.23 7.77 -27.38
CA GLN A 28 -2.03 7.12 -26.10
C GLN A 28 -3.26 6.32 -25.72
N VAL A 29 -3.06 5.24 -24.98
CA VAL A 29 -4.15 4.48 -24.39
C VAL A 29 -4.71 5.29 -23.22
N PHE A 30 -5.97 5.70 -23.33
CA PHE A 30 -6.67 6.44 -22.29
C PHE A 30 -7.34 5.45 -21.33
N VAL A 31 -6.57 4.98 -20.34
CA VAL A 31 -7.10 4.15 -19.25
C VAL A 31 -7.50 5.09 -18.12
N ARG A 32 -8.79 5.13 -17.79
CA ARG A 32 -9.27 5.61 -16.49
C ARG A 32 -9.08 4.44 -15.53
N GLY A 33 -7.91 4.40 -14.89
CA GLY A 33 -7.53 3.31 -13.99
C GLY A 33 -8.46 3.22 -12.79
N ARG A 34 -8.37 2.09 -12.07
CA ARG A 34 -8.91 2.01 -10.71
C ARG A 34 -7.86 2.52 -9.74
N ARG A 35 -8.31 3.34 -8.78
CA ARG A 35 -7.48 3.70 -7.63
C ARG A 35 -7.58 2.60 -6.59
N THR A 36 -6.44 2.16 -6.09
CA THR A 36 -6.33 1.21 -4.99
C THR A 36 -5.51 1.83 -3.86
N SER A 37 -5.89 1.53 -2.63
CA SER A 37 -5.11 1.82 -1.43
C SER A 37 -4.52 0.50 -0.94
N THR A 38 -3.21 0.50 -0.69
CA THR A 38 -2.47 -0.65 -0.19
C THR A 38 -1.92 -0.31 1.18
N GLU A 39 -2.26 -1.10 2.18
CA GLU A 39 -1.67 -1.02 3.52
C GLU A 39 -0.65 -2.12 3.67
N ALA A 40 0.51 -1.81 4.25
CA ALA A 40 1.54 -2.81 4.51
C ALA A 40 2.24 -2.63 5.86
N LEU A 41 2.50 -3.76 6.52
CA LEU A 41 3.38 -3.88 7.66
C LEU A 41 4.75 -4.39 7.20
N LEU A 42 5.75 -3.51 7.31
CA LEU A 42 7.15 -3.83 7.06
C LEU A 42 7.88 -4.10 8.38
N THR A 43 8.59 -5.23 8.46
CA THR A 43 9.52 -5.59 9.55
C THR A 43 10.94 -5.69 8.99
N LEU A 44 11.92 -6.04 9.84
CA LEU A 44 13.31 -6.26 9.42
C LEU A 44 13.46 -7.40 8.39
N ASP A 45 12.54 -8.37 8.41
CA ASP A 45 12.53 -9.52 7.50
C ASP A 45 11.75 -9.26 6.20
N GLY A 46 11.12 -8.08 6.07
CA GLY A 46 10.33 -7.69 4.90
C GLY A 46 8.86 -7.44 5.22
N ILE A 47 8.00 -7.52 4.19
CA ILE A 47 6.57 -7.26 4.33
C ILE A 47 5.89 -8.50 4.92
N VAL A 48 5.38 -8.38 6.14
CA VAL A 48 4.78 -9.51 6.89
C VAL A 48 3.27 -9.58 6.71
N ALA A 49 2.61 -8.43 6.53
CA ALA A 49 1.19 -8.35 6.24
C ALA A 49 0.93 -7.22 5.24
N ALA A 50 0.05 -7.45 4.28
CA ALA A 50 -0.39 -6.43 3.34
C ALA A 50 -1.84 -6.67 2.93
N THR A 51 -2.57 -5.59 2.64
CA THR A 51 -3.90 -5.65 2.05
C THR A 51 -4.04 -4.60 0.97
N VAL A 52 -4.92 -4.88 -0.02
CA VAL A 52 -5.24 -3.97 -1.11
C VAL A 52 -6.75 -3.79 -1.15
N VAL A 53 -7.18 -2.54 -1.12
CA VAL A 53 -8.59 -2.14 -1.17
C VAL A 53 -8.80 -1.27 -2.40
N GLU A 54 -9.87 -1.54 -3.15
CA GLU A 54 -10.31 -0.63 -4.21
C GLU A 54 -10.88 0.66 -3.59
N GLY A 55 -10.39 1.82 -4.04
CA GLY A 55 -10.74 3.11 -3.47
C GLY A 55 -9.86 3.51 -2.29
N SER A 56 -10.45 4.12 -1.27
CA SER A 56 -9.77 4.63 -0.08
C SER A 56 -9.88 3.65 1.08
N MET A 57 -8.81 3.50 1.87
CA MET A 57 -8.87 2.77 3.12
C MET A 57 -9.79 3.50 4.11
N THR A 58 -10.79 2.80 4.65
CA THR A 58 -11.68 3.35 5.68
C THR A 58 -11.25 2.84 7.05
N GLN A 59 -11.63 3.56 8.11
CA GLN A 59 -11.32 3.15 9.48
C GLN A 59 -11.77 1.71 9.78
N ALA A 60 -12.96 1.32 9.33
CA ALA A 60 -13.50 -0.02 9.56
C ALA A 60 -12.66 -1.11 8.88
N LEU A 61 -12.28 -0.89 7.61
CA LEU A 61 -11.42 -1.81 6.86
C LEU A 61 -10.00 -1.87 7.46
N TYR A 62 -9.48 -0.75 7.95
CA TYR A 62 -8.19 -0.69 8.60
C TYR A 62 -8.17 -1.48 9.91
N LEU A 63 -9.20 -1.32 10.76
CA LEU A 63 -9.31 -2.07 12.01
C LEU A 63 -9.49 -3.57 11.75
N ASP A 64 -10.34 -3.95 10.80
CA ASP A 64 -10.53 -5.34 10.40
C ASP A 64 -9.21 -5.97 9.92
N TRP A 65 -8.44 -5.24 9.10
CA TRP A 65 -7.12 -5.70 8.66
C TRP A 65 -6.13 -5.82 9.82
N LEU A 66 -6.11 -4.88 10.76
CA LEU A 66 -5.26 -4.97 11.94
C LEU A 66 -5.57 -6.21 12.78
N GLU A 67 -6.85 -6.47 13.05
CA GLU A 67 -7.28 -7.61 13.86
C GLU A 67 -6.97 -8.94 13.16
N THR A 68 -7.34 -9.06 11.88
CA THR A 68 -7.26 -10.32 11.12
C THR A 68 -5.87 -10.65 10.60
N SER A 69 -5.07 -9.65 10.26
CA SER A 69 -3.82 -9.85 9.51
C SER A 69 -2.58 -9.40 10.27
N VAL A 70 -2.65 -8.35 11.09
CA VAL A 70 -1.47 -7.84 11.82
C VAL A 70 -1.35 -8.49 13.19
N VAL A 71 -2.41 -8.39 14.00
CA VAL A 71 -2.44 -8.90 15.37
C VAL A 71 -2.53 -10.42 15.36
N SER A 72 -3.36 -11.00 14.49
CA SER A 72 -3.47 -12.47 14.38
C SER A 72 -2.18 -13.14 13.89
N CYS A 73 -1.40 -12.51 12.99
CA CYS A 73 -0.08 -13.02 12.60
C CYS A 73 0.97 -12.88 13.71
N HIS A 74 0.78 -11.96 14.66
CA HIS A 74 1.62 -11.81 15.86
C HIS A 74 1.07 -12.53 17.09
N PHE A 75 -0.11 -13.16 17.00
CA PHE A 75 -0.70 -13.90 18.11
C PHE A 75 -0.01 -15.27 18.22
N ILE A 76 1.20 -15.24 18.74
CA ILE A 76 1.80 -16.35 19.47
C ILE A 76 0.72 -16.81 20.46
N PRO A 77 0.38 -18.12 20.55
CA PRO A 77 -0.54 -18.57 21.58
C PRO A 77 0.02 -18.11 22.91
N LEU A 78 -0.73 -17.26 23.62
CA LEU A 78 -0.55 -16.98 25.04
C LEU A 78 -0.83 -18.26 25.85
N SER A 79 -0.09 -19.33 25.57
CA SER A 79 0.09 -20.45 26.47
C SER A 79 1.45 -20.27 27.12
N SER A 80 1.39 -19.77 28.35
CA SER A 80 2.42 -19.90 29.37
C SER A 80 3.64 -18.98 29.25
N SER A 81 3.74 -18.11 30.25
CA SER A 81 4.95 -17.41 30.75
C SER A 81 5.58 -16.33 29.84
N ILE A 82 5.30 -15.07 30.20
CA ILE A 82 6.27 -14.00 30.51
C ILE A 82 7.32 -13.69 29.41
N PHE A 83 7.20 -12.48 28.84
CA PHE A 83 8.29 -11.63 28.33
C PHE A 83 9.45 -12.30 27.56
N GLN A 84 9.39 -12.27 26.23
CA GLN A 84 10.54 -12.13 25.31
C GLN A 84 9.92 -11.94 23.92
N VAL A 85 10.06 -10.81 23.21
CA VAL A 85 11.29 -10.32 22.60
C VAL A 85 11.13 -8.82 22.32
N PHE A 86 11.67 -7.95 23.18
CA PHE A 86 12.22 -6.62 22.83
C PHE A 86 13.11 -6.17 24.00
N ALA A 87 14.14 -6.98 24.28
CA ALA A 87 15.31 -6.60 25.07
C ALA A 87 16.56 -7.27 24.46
N ALA A 88 16.63 -7.27 23.13
CA ALA A 88 17.80 -7.69 22.38
C ALA A 88 18.35 -6.49 21.62
N SER A 89 18.84 -5.47 22.34
CA SER A 89 19.79 -4.46 21.84
C SER A 89 20.15 -3.41 22.89
N GLU A 90 20.70 -3.82 24.03
CA GLU A 90 21.70 -2.99 24.73
C GLU A 90 22.83 -3.92 25.19
N VAL A 91 23.97 -3.77 24.51
CA VAL A 91 25.30 -4.16 24.99
C VAL A 91 25.76 -3.07 25.95
#